data_AF-A0A3N5IA00-F1
#
_entry.id   AF-A0A3N5IA00-F1
#
_cell.length_a   1.000
_cell.length_b   1.000
_cell.length_c   1.000
_cell.angle_alpha   90.00
_cell.angle_beta   90.00
_cell.angle_gamma   90.00
#
_symmetry.space_group_name_H-M   'P 1'
#
loop_
_entity.id
_entity.type
_entity.pdbx_description
1 polymer ?
#
loop_
_entity_poly.entity_id
_entity_poly.type
_entity_poly.pdbx_seq_one_letter_code
_entity_poly.pdbx_strand_id
1 'polypeptide(L)'
;MDLVERFRARYPFPLDDFQLEAIRAVQADQSVIVSAPTGAGKTLVAEFAIQAALESDTRLAYTTPLKALSNQKFGDFQRAYGEDKVGILTGDVKVNPHAPIVVMTTEILRNALYGSGFPDLRYIV
;
A
#
# COMPACT_ATOMS: atom_id res chain seq x y z
N MET A 1 -19.42 9.98 -5.96
CA MET A 1 -18.91 8.94 -6.87
C MET A 1 -18.25 7.87 -6.03
N ASP A 2 -18.56 6.61 -6.26
CA ASP A 2 -18.00 5.48 -5.51
C ASP A 2 -16.46 5.43 -5.61
N LEU A 3 -15.76 5.01 -4.55
CA LEU A 3 -14.29 5.01 -4.49
C LEU A 3 -13.68 4.10 -5.56
N VAL A 4 -14.29 2.93 -5.78
CA VAL A 4 -13.86 1.97 -6.81
C VAL A 4 -13.98 2.57 -8.20
N GLU A 5 -15.07 3.27 -8.50
CA GLU A 5 -15.24 3.94 -9.80
C GLU A 5 -14.22 5.07 -10.01
N ARG A 6 -13.91 5.87 -8.98
CA ARG A 6 -12.83 6.86 -9.05
C ARG A 6 -11.47 6.21 -9.30
N PHE A 7 -11.18 5.09 -8.63
CA PHE A 7 -9.94 4.36 -8.81
C PHE A 7 -9.82 3.80 -10.23
N ARG A 8 -10.88 3.14 -10.73
CA ARG A 8 -10.94 2.60 -12.10
C ARG A 8 -10.69 3.67 -13.16
N ALA A 9 -11.25 4.87 -12.97
CA ALA A 9 -11.09 5.98 -13.91
C ALA A 9 -9.64 6.51 -14.05
N ARG A 10 -8.72 6.11 -13.16
CA ARG A 10 -7.30 6.51 -13.23
C ARG A 10 -6.51 5.77 -14.32
N TYR A 11 -7.02 4.64 -14.81
CA TYR A 11 -6.31 3.79 -15.75
C TYR A 11 -6.96 3.83 -17.14
N PRO A 12 -6.16 3.89 -18.23
CA PRO A 12 -6.66 3.91 -19.60
C PRO A 12 -7.10 2.53 -20.11
N PHE A 13 -7.11 1.53 -19.24
CA PHE A 13 -7.43 0.13 -19.55
C PHE A 13 -8.42 -0.42 -18.52
N PRO A 14 -9.24 -1.43 -18.89
CA PRO A 14 -10.10 -2.09 -17.93
C PRO A 14 -9.28 -2.88 -16.90
N LEU A 15 -9.76 -2.90 -15.66
CA LEU A 15 -9.24 -3.81 -14.63
C LEU A 15 -9.75 -5.23 -14.90
N ASP A 16 -8.90 -6.22 -14.62
CA ASP A 16 -9.26 -7.63 -14.72
C ASP A 16 -10.27 -8.02 -13.61
N ASP A 17 -11.06 -9.06 -13.86
CA ASP A 17 -12.11 -9.50 -12.93
C ASP A 17 -11.57 -9.80 -11.52
N PHE A 18 -10.41 -10.46 -11.42
CA PHE A 18 -9.80 -10.78 -10.12
C PHE A 18 -9.34 -9.50 -9.38
N GLN A 19 -8.95 -8.46 -10.11
CA GLN A 19 -8.54 -7.18 -9.52
C GLN A 19 -9.79 -6.47 -8.97
N LEU A 20 -10.88 -6.45 -9.74
CA LEU A 20 -12.15 -5.87 -9.32
C LEU A 20 -12.76 -6.58 -8.12
N GLU A 21 -12.72 -7.92 -8.10
CA GLU A 21 -13.16 -8.72 -6.97
C GLU A 21 -12.37 -8.38 -5.69
N ALA A 22 -11.04 -8.40 -5.78
CA ALA A 22 -10.18 -8.06 -4.65
C ALA A 22 -10.37 -6.61 -4.18
N ILE A 23 -10.50 -5.66 -5.10
CA ILE A 23 -10.75 -4.24 -4.80
C ILE A 23 -12.08 -4.05 -4.07
N ARG A 24 -13.16 -4.71 -4.53
CA ARG A 24 -14.47 -4.64 -3.87
C ARG A 24 -14.44 -5.26 -2.48
N ALA A 25 -13.73 -6.38 -2.30
CA ALA A 25 -13.54 -6.98 -0.98
C ALA A 25 -12.77 -6.04 -0.03
N VAL A 26 -11.69 -5.39 -0.51
CA VAL A 26 -10.96 -4.37 0.27
C VAL A 26 -11.85 -3.18 0.61
N GLN A 27 -12.70 -2.72 -0.33
CA GLN A 27 -13.66 -1.65 -0.07
C GLN A 27 -14.69 -2.03 1.01
N ALA A 28 -15.09 -3.30 1.04
CA ALA A 28 -15.97 -3.87 2.05
C ALA A 28 -15.25 -4.19 3.37
N ASP A 29 -14.03 -3.67 3.57
CA ASP A 29 -13.20 -3.85 4.77
C ASP A 29 -12.80 -5.33 5.03
N GLN A 30 -12.71 -6.12 3.96
CA GLN A 30 -12.31 -7.53 4.01
C GLN A 30 -10.84 -7.70 3.62
N SER A 31 -10.15 -8.63 4.28
CA SER A 31 -8.80 -9.03 3.89
C SER A 31 -8.83 -9.93 2.65
N VAL A 32 -7.84 -9.78 1.78
CA VAL A 32 -7.73 -10.54 0.53
C VAL A 32 -6.36 -11.21 0.41
N ILE A 33 -6.33 -12.39 -0.20
CA ILE A 33 -5.10 -13.05 -0.66
C ILE A 33 -5.21 -13.17 -2.17
N VAL A 34 -4.33 -12.48 -2.89
CA VAL A 34 -4.33 -12.45 -4.36
C VAL A 34 -3.17 -13.29 -4.87
N SER A 35 -3.49 -14.43 -5.50
CA SER A 35 -2.53 -15.30 -6.15
C SER A 35 -2.67 -15.20 -7.67
N ALA A 36 -1.71 -14.55 -8.33
CA ALA A 36 -1.66 -14.43 -9.79
C ALA A 36 -0.20 -14.37 -10.27
N PRO A 37 0.10 -14.72 -11.54
CA PRO A 37 1.46 -14.66 -12.08
C PRO A 37 2.10 -13.25 -12.01
N THR A 38 3.43 -13.19 -12.01
CA THR A 38 4.14 -11.90 -12.16
C THR A 38 3.78 -11.28 -13.51
N GLY A 39 3.56 -9.96 -13.54
CA GLY A 39 3.06 -9.25 -14.72
C GLY A 39 1.55 -9.15 -14.83
N ALA A 40 0.76 -9.89 -14.03
CA ALA A 40 -0.70 -9.85 -14.06
C ALA A 40 -1.35 -8.61 -13.41
N GLY A 41 -0.56 -7.58 -13.05
CA GLY A 41 -1.12 -6.34 -12.49
C GLY A 41 -1.60 -6.40 -11.02
N LYS A 42 -1.16 -7.40 -10.24
CA LYS A 42 -1.49 -7.54 -8.79
C LYS A 42 -1.33 -6.24 -7.97
N THR A 43 -0.37 -5.41 -8.35
CA THR A 43 -0.08 -4.11 -7.70
C THR A 43 -1.30 -3.20 -7.64
N LEU A 44 -2.26 -3.31 -8.57
CA LEU A 44 -3.47 -2.48 -8.57
C LEU A 44 -4.34 -2.69 -7.32
N VAL A 45 -4.36 -3.89 -6.75
CA VAL A 45 -5.06 -4.17 -5.49
C VAL A 45 -4.38 -3.43 -4.32
N ALA A 46 -3.05 -3.40 -4.31
CA ALA A 46 -2.29 -2.64 -3.32
C ALA A 46 -2.45 -1.12 -3.49
N GLU A 47 -2.47 -0.62 -4.73
CA GLU A 47 -2.71 0.80 -5.03
C GLU A 47 -4.12 1.23 -4.58
N PHE A 48 -5.11 0.35 -4.73
CA PHE A 48 -6.44 0.61 -4.18
C PHE A 48 -6.44 0.69 -2.65
N ALA A 49 -5.73 -0.22 -1.97
CA ALA A 49 -5.59 -0.16 -0.51
C ALA A 49 -4.91 1.14 -0.05
N ILE A 50 -3.90 1.63 -0.80
CA ILE A 50 -3.29 2.95 -0.56
C ILE A 50 -4.33 4.06 -0.70
N GLN A 51 -5.12 4.06 -1.77
CA GLN A 51 -6.14 5.08 -1.97
C GLN A 51 -7.21 5.04 -0.86
N ALA A 52 -7.65 3.85 -0.45
CA ALA A 52 -8.60 3.67 0.64
C ALA A 52 -8.05 4.17 1.98
N ALA A 53 -6.76 3.92 2.25
CA ALA A 53 -6.08 4.43 3.44
C ALA A 53 -6.08 5.96 3.48
N LEU A 54 -5.68 6.60 2.36
CA LEU A 54 -5.64 8.04 2.21
C LEU A 54 -7.02 8.70 2.33
N GLU A 55 -8.05 8.11 1.74
CA GLU A 55 -9.43 8.64 1.79
C GLU A 55 -10.08 8.51 3.17
N SER A 56 -9.53 7.64 4.03
CA SER A 56 -10.01 7.42 5.40
C SER A 56 -9.12 8.07 6.46
N ASP A 57 -8.13 8.89 6.07
CA ASP A 57 -7.11 9.45 6.97
C ASP A 57 -6.44 8.39 7.87
N THR A 58 -6.23 7.19 7.33
CA THR A 58 -5.56 6.06 8.00
C THR A 58 -4.22 5.76 7.34
N ARG A 59 -3.45 4.89 7.98
CA ARG A 59 -2.08 4.56 7.57
C ARG A 59 -1.99 3.17 6.96
N LEU A 60 -1.09 3.01 6.00
CA LEU A 60 -0.77 1.75 5.34
C LEU A 60 0.72 1.45 5.47
N ALA A 61 1.05 0.22 5.84
CA ALA A 61 2.39 -0.33 5.77
C ALA A 61 2.54 -1.16 4.49
N TYR A 62 3.40 -0.72 3.57
CA TYR A 62 3.74 -1.49 2.37
C TYR A 62 5.03 -2.26 2.64
N THR A 63 4.91 -3.58 2.80
CA THR A 63 6.03 -4.44 3.14
C THR A 63 6.71 -4.95 1.88
N THR A 64 8.04 -5.04 1.93
CA THR A 64 8.83 -5.72 0.91
C THR A 64 9.78 -6.73 1.56
N PRO A 65 10.16 -7.81 0.86
CA PRO A 65 11.07 -8.80 1.43
C PRO A 65 12.53 -8.32 1.47
N LEU A 66 12.89 -7.26 0.74
CA LEU A 66 14.28 -6.82 0.57
C LEU A 66 14.40 -5.29 0.62
N LYS A 67 15.41 -4.78 1.32
CA LYS A 67 15.68 -3.32 1.42
C LYS A 67 15.75 -2.62 0.05
N ALA A 68 16.36 -3.27 -0.94
CA ALA A 68 16.45 -2.71 -2.29
C ALA A 68 15.06 -2.48 -2.93
N LEU A 69 14.10 -3.39 -2.70
CA LEU A 69 12.73 -3.25 -3.18
C LEU A 69 11.98 -2.17 -2.39
N SER A 70 12.26 -2.01 -1.10
CA SER A 70 11.72 -0.88 -0.33
C SER A 70 12.16 0.46 -0.91
N ASN A 71 13.44 0.62 -1.29
CA ASN A 71 13.94 1.85 -1.92
C ASN A 71 13.28 2.11 -3.27
N GLN A 72 13.12 1.07 -4.10
CA GLN A 72 12.42 1.19 -5.38
C GLN A 72 10.97 1.65 -5.17
N LYS A 73 10.23 0.99 -4.27
CA LYS A 73 8.83 1.31 -3.98
C LYS A 73 8.65 2.67 -3.34
N PHE A 74 9.58 3.09 -2.49
CA PHE A 74 9.60 4.43 -1.93
C PHE A 74 9.64 5.50 -3.04
N GLY A 75 10.58 5.38 -3.98
CA GLY A 75 10.66 6.30 -5.13
C GLY A 75 9.44 6.24 -6.05
N ASP A 76 8.91 5.04 -6.32
CA ASP A 76 7.68 4.87 -7.10
C ASP A 76 6.49 5.57 -6.44
N PHE A 77 6.33 5.41 -5.14
CA PHE A 77 5.21 5.98 -4.40
C PHE A 77 5.35 7.48 -4.18
N GLN A 78 6.55 8.01 -3.95
CA GLN A 78 6.76 9.45 -3.90
C GLN A 78 6.33 10.11 -5.22
N ARG A 79 6.68 9.51 -6.37
CA ARG A 79 6.23 9.99 -7.69
C ARG A 79 4.71 9.94 -7.85
N ALA A 80 4.06 8.90 -7.31
CA ALA A 80 2.63 8.68 -7.50
C ALA A 80 1.74 9.47 -6.51
N TYR A 81 2.20 9.69 -5.28
CA TYR A 81 1.38 10.20 -4.17
C TYR A 81 1.91 11.49 -3.53
N GLY A 82 3.15 11.89 -3.81
CA GLY A 82 3.82 13.05 -3.21
C GLY A 82 4.81 12.66 -2.10
N GLU A 83 5.89 13.41 -1.98
CA GLU A 83 6.95 13.16 -0.99
C GLU A 83 6.48 13.35 0.46
N ASP A 84 5.50 14.24 0.67
CA ASP A 84 4.88 14.53 1.96
C ASP A 84 4.03 13.37 2.50
N LYS A 85 3.52 12.51 1.59
CA LYS A 85 2.62 11.40 1.93
C LYS A 85 3.31 10.05 2.05
N VAL A 86 4.59 9.97 1.74
CA VAL A 86 5.31 8.70 1.65
C VAL A 86 6.55 8.71 2.54
N GLY A 87 6.67 7.68 3.36
CA GLY A 87 7.83 7.41 4.19
C GLY A 87 8.47 6.07 3.86
N ILE A 88 9.69 5.89 4.36
CA ILE A 88 10.39 4.61 4.33
C ILE A 88 11.02 4.33 5.68
N LEU A 89 10.83 3.11 6.17
CA LEU A 89 11.46 2.57 7.36
C LEU A 89 12.21 1.29 7.02
N THR A 90 13.53 1.36 7.05
CA THR A 90 14.43 0.20 7.00
C THR A 90 15.34 0.23 8.22
N GLY A 91 16.19 -0.79 8.38
CA GLY A 91 17.18 -0.79 9.47
C GLY A 91 18.15 0.39 9.43
N ASP A 92 18.40 0.96 8.24
CA ASP A 92 19.44 1.97 8.03
C ASP A 92 18.86 3.35 7.66
N VAL A 93 17.64 3.39 7.11
CA VAL A 93 17.00 4.61 6.60
C VAL A 93 15.64 4.80 7.25
N LYS A 94 15.42 6.02 7.76
CA LYS A 94 14.14 6.48 8.32
C LYS A 94 13.80 7.84 7.72
N VAL A 95 12.82 7.88 6.83
CA VAL A 95 12.33 9.10 6.18
C VAL A 95 10.81 9.16 6.35
N ASN A 96 10.32 10.34 6.75
CA ASN A 96 8.89 10.62 6.95
C ASN A 96 8.13 9.47 7.68
N PRO A 97 8.54 9.10 8.91
CA PRO A 97 8.01 7.92 9.61
C PRO A 97 6.53 8.02 9.99
N HIS A 98 5.98 9.23 9.95
CA HIS A 98 4.58 9.55 10.25
C HIS A 98 3.71 9.68 8.99
N ALA A 99 4.28 9.44 7.81
CA ALA A 99 3.55 9.43 6.56
C ALA A 99 2.35 8.46 6.62
N PRO A 100 1.27 8.77 5.87
CA PRO A 100 0.15 7.84 5.69
C PRO A 100 0.56 6.58 4.93
N ILE A 101 1.52 6.65 4.01
CA ILE A 101 2.06 5.49 3.28
C ILE A 101 3.49 5.26 3.77
N VAL A 102 3.77 4.11 4.39
CA VAL A 102 5.14 3.79 4.81
C VAL A 102 5.60 2.49 4.19
N VAL A 103 6.66 2.58 3.38
CA VAL A 103 7.35 1.41 2.81
C VAL A 103 8.34 0.88 3.84
N MET A 104 8.30 -0.42 4.13
CA MET A 104 9.21 -1.03 5.10
C MET A 104 9.53 -2.49 4.76
N THR A 105 10.49 -3.09 5.46
CA THR A 105 10.64 -4.55 5.41
C THR A 105 9.70 -5.22 6.42
N THR A 106 9.42 -6.51 6.21
CA THR A 106 8.62 -7.30 7.16
C THR A 106 9.22 -7.33 8.57
N GLU A 107 10.55 -7.33 8.67
CA GLU A 107 11.27 -7.26 9.95
C GLU A 107 10.98 -5.96 10.71
N ILE A 108 10.98 -4.83 10.01
CA ILE A 108 10.72 -3.52 10.61
C ILE A 108 9.27 -3.42 11.09
N LEU A 109 8.31 -3.91 10.29
CA LEU A 109 6.91 -3.98 10.71
C LEU A 109 6.76 -4.85 11.97
N ARG A 110 7.35 -6.05 11.98
CA ARG A 110 7.34 -6.94 13.15
C ARG A 110 7.87 -6.24 14.40
N ASN A 111 9.00 -5.54 14.30
CA ASN A 111 9.59 -4.82 15.43
C ASN A 111 8.67 -3.70 15.93
N ALA A 112 8.00 -2.97 15.03
CA ALA A 112 7.01 -1.97 15.42
C ALA A 112 5.82 -2.59 16.17
N LEU A 113 5.30 -3.72 15.67
CA LEU A 113 4.17 -4.44 16.29
C LEU A 113 4.50 -5.03 17.67
N TYR A 114 5.75 -5.46 17.91
CA TYR A 114 6.19 -5.90 19.24
C TYR A 114 6.51 -4.76 20.21
N GLY A 115 6.72 -3.55 19.68
CA GLY A 115 6.94 -2.35 20.47
C GLY A 115 5.63 -1.63 20.79
N SER A 116 5.59 -0.34 20.46
CA SER A 116 4.45 0.54 20.66
C SER A 116 3.33 0.38 19.61
N GLY A 117 3.46 -0.57 18.69
CA GLY A 117 2.60 -0.67 17.51
C GLY A 117 2.93 0.38 16.43
N PHE A 118 2.07 0.43 15.42
CA PHE A 118 2.08 1.43 14.37
C PHE A 118 0.73 2.16 14.40
N PRO A 119 0.66 3.38 14.97
CA PRO A 119 -0.59 4.10 15.14
C PRO A 119 -1.33 4.27 13.82
N ASP A 120 -2.67 4.20 13.88
CA ASP A 120 -3.60 4.40 12.77
C ASP A 120 -3.40 3.45 11.57
N LEU A 121 -2.67 2.33 11.78
CA LEU A 121 -2.49 1.29 10.78
C LEU A 121 -3.82 0.61 10.46
N ARG A 122 -4.28 0.74 9.21
CA ARG A 122 -5.47 0.03 8.71
C ARG A 122 -5.13 -1.08 7.72
N TYR A 123 -4.08 -0.90 6.92
CA TYR A 123 -3.71 -1.83 5.86
C TYR A 123 -2.25 -2.26 5.95
N ILE A 124 -2.01 -3.56 5.75
CA ILE A 124 -0.68 -4.13 5.55
C ILE A 124 -0.70 -4.79 4.18
N VAL A 125 0.24 -4.39 3.31
CA VAL A 125 0.42 -4.94 1.97
C VAL A 125 1.74 -5.68 1.87
#